data_AF-A0AAV7HK85-F1
#
_entry.id   AF-A0AAV7HK85-F1
#
_cell.length_a   1.000
_cell.length_b   1.000
_cell.length_c   1.000
_cell.angle_alpha   90.00
_cell.angle_beta   90.00
_cell.angle_gamma   90.00
#
_symmetry.space_group_name_H-M   'P 1'
#
loop_
_entity.id
_entity.type
_entity.pdbx_description
1 polymer ?
#
loop_
_entity_poly.entity_id
_entity_poly.type
_entity_poly.pdbx_seq_one_letter_code
_entity_poly.pdbx_strand_id
1 'polypeptide(L)'
;MNSLGLPLPKPHLSRQTLISNSKPLIPFLEWRLRSQSSKGFPFLRRERTRIHATTALLQHSEHDVVVVGAGIIGLSIARQLLLESDLSVAIVDAGLPCSGATGAGQGYIWMAHKTPGSDTWELAMRSKYLWEELAESLQRRGLDPLQVLGWKKTGSLLIGRTSEELAILEERVRLLSHTGLRVEFLSSNSLLSREPALEVGKEGGAAFFPDDCQIDAFNTASFIEKGNKCFASKGRYAEFYNDPAKCLVRSERNGVAEAIQTSKNILYFKKALVFAAGAWTGCLMRSLFVETDIVPVPVKPRKGHLIVLENFNGIQLNHGLMEVGYMDHQFASYQPVDNTQHFSSVSMTATTDMNGNLVLGSSRQFSGFCKEVEEPIVKSILERAAEFFPTLNDLFHNLNENGKIRVGFRPYMPDGKPVIGPILRFPKVFLATGHEGSGLSLALGTAEMVADMILDNPSRVDCKPFSVEGRFSHWVLKSSGKVDKKQLKCIHFVNQFMDLRDCEHIRRLSFHSPTKFWKKPD
;
A
#
# COMPACT_ATOMS: atom_id res chain seq x y z
N MET A 1 -32.68 47.39 44.16
CA MET A 1 -32.11 48.24 45.23
C MET A 1 -30.61 48.26 45.00
N ASN A 2 -30.13 49.15 44.12
CA ASN A 2 -29.66 50.53 44.40
C ASN A 2 -28.17 50.47 44.77
N SER A 3 -27.26 51.24 44.19
CA SER A 3 -27.30 52.30 43.16
C SER A 3 -25.85 52.77 42.95
N LEU A 4 -25.64 53.65 41.97
CA LEU A 4 -24.44 54.46 41.66
C LEU A 4 -23.42 53.76 40.75
N GLY A 5 -23.09 54.22 39.55
CA GLY A 5 -23.51 55.43 38.82
C GLY A 5 -22.34 56.04 38.05
N LEU A 6 -22.20 55.67 36.75
CA LEU A 6 -21.67 56.45 35.60
C LEU A 6 -20.24 57.07 35.69
N PRO A 7 -19.62 57.56 34.57
CA PRO A 7 -20.02 57.51 33.16
C PRO A 7 -18.94 57.01 32.17
N LEU A 8 -19.39 56.77 30.92
CA LEU A 8 -18.59 56.70 29.69
C LEU A 8 -18.02 58.08 29.29
N PRO A 9 -17.02 58.11 28.39
CA PRO A 9 -17.20 58.95 27.20
C PRO A 9 -16.80 58.26 25.87
N LYS A 10 -17.56 58.57 24.82
CA LYS A 10 -17.16 58.55 23.39
C LYS A 10 -16.82 60.01 22.99
N PRO A 11 -16.55 60.34 21.70
CA PRO A 11 -15.47 59.93 20.79
C PRO A 11 -14.69 61.17 20.26
N HIS A 12 -13.54 61.02 19.61
CA HIS A 12 -12.97 62.08 18.78
C HIS A 12 -12.39 61.55 17.46
N LEU A 13 -12.95 62.05 16.35
CA LEU A 13 -12.33 62.10 15.02
C LEU A 13 -11.29 63.23 14.99
N SER A 14 -10.15 63.00 14.32
CA SER A 14 -9.50 64.03 13.50
C SER A 14 -8.51 63.43 12.49
N ARG A 15 -8.52 64.02 11.29
CA ARG A 15 -7.72 63.72 10.10
C ARG A 15 -6.23 64.12 10.23
N GLN A 16 -5.45 63.64 9.24
CA GLN A 16 -4.31 64.26 8.54
C GLN A 16 -2.86 63.75 8.81
N THR A 17 -2.36 63.03 7.80
CA THR A 17 -1.07 63.13 7.06
C THR A 17 0.27 63.34 7.78
N LEU A 18 1.24 62.46 7.47
CA LEU A 18 2.60 62.75 6.93
C LEU A 18 3.38 61.42 6.67
N ILE A 19 3.59 61.04 5.40
CA ILE A 19 4.87 60.90 4.66
C ILE A 19 6.01 60.14 5.38
N SER A 20 6.40 58.96 4.88
CA SER A 20 7.68 58.75 4.14
C SER A 20 7.98 57.27 3.78
N ASN A 21 8.09 57.01 2.47
CA ASN A 21 9.00 56.13 1.73
C ASN A 21 9.68 54.90 2.38
N SER A 22 9.50 53.72 1.76
CA SER A 22 10.54 53.07 0.92
C SER A 22 10.07 51.71 0.33
N LYS A 23 10.18 51.54 -1.00
CA LYS A 23 10.06 50.28 -1.79
C LYS A 23 11.43 49.56 -1.89
N PRO A 24 11.49 48.28 -2.30
CA PRO A 24 11.76 47.93 -3.73
C PRO A 24 10.86 46.77 -4.23
N LEU A 25 10.20 46.77 -5.40
CA LEU A 25 10.62 46.71 -6.81
C LEU A 25 11.34 45.42 -7.27
N ILE A 26 10.55 44.52 -7.88
CA ILE A 26 10.90 43.39 -8.75
C ILE A 26 10.62 43.82 -10.20
N PRO A 27 11.39 43.40 -11.22
CA PRO A 27 10.85 43.35 -12.58
C PRO A 27 11.04 42.00 -13.29
N PHE A 28 9.91 41.53 -13.81
CA PHE A 28 9.71 40.64 -14.96
C PHE A 28 10.16 41.31 -16.27
N LEU A 29 10.65 40.55 -17.25
CA LEU A 29 10.60 40.84 -18.71
C LEU A 29 11.07 39.59 -19.48
N GLU A 30 10.17 38.82 -20.11
CA GLU A 30 9.63 38.91 -21.48
C GLU A 30 10.64 38.72 -22.63
N TRP A 31 10.31 37.75 -23.48
CA TRP A 31 11.11 37.16 -24.56
C TRP A 31 10.68 37.73 -25.91
N ARG A 32 11.63 38.17 -26.75
CA ARG A 32 11.38 38.52 -28.16
C ARG A 32 12.50 37.98 -29.05
N LEU A 33 12.08 37.20 -30.05
CA LEU A 33 12.91 36.69 -31.15
C LEU A 33 13.24 37.79 -32.16
N ARG A 34 14.48 37.82 -32.67
CA ARG A 34 14.80 38.24 -34.04
C ARG A 34 16.15 37.70 -34.50
N SER A 35 16.11 37.15 -35.70
CA SER A 35 17.21 36.64 -36.53
C SER A 35 18.19 37.72 -37.00
N GLN A 36 19.48 37.41 -37.10
CA GLN A 36 20.27 37.56 -38.35
C GLN A 36 21.73 37.09 -38.20
N SER A 37 22.32 36.82 -39.36
CA SER A 37 23.51 36.02 -39.66
C SER A 37 24.86 36.75 -39.61
N SER A 38 25.90 35.93 -39.40
CA SER A 38 27.27 35.95 -39.98
C SER A 38 28.18 37.17 -39.77
N LYS A 39 29.29 36.95 -39.05
CA LYS A 39 30.70 36.95 -39.56
C LYS A 39 31.74 36.91 -38.42
N GLY A 40 32.80 36.11 -38.62
CA GLY A 40 34.17 36.42 -38.18
C GLY A 40 34.64 35.89 -36.83
N PHE A 41 35.44 34.82 -36.85
CA PHE A 41 36.26 34.31 -35.74
C PHE A 41 37.37 35.28 -35.33
N PRO A 42 37.85 35.22 -34.06
CA PRO A 42 39.19 34.67 -33.89
C PRO A 42 39.29 33.59 -32.80
N PHE A 43 40.29 32.75 -33.03
CA PHE A 43 40.66 31.51 -32.39
C PHE A 43 41.03 31.70 -30.89
N LEU A 44 40.19 31.21 -29.97
CA LEU A 44 40.53 31.05 -28.56
C LEU A 44 40.74 29.58 -28.23
N ARG A 45 41.95 29.30 -27.74
CA ARG A 45 42.47 28.02 -27.26
C ARG A 45 41.43 27.36 -26.32
N ARG A 46 40.88 26.21 -26.73
CA ARG A 46 40.05 25.36 -25.87
C ARG A 46 40.94 24.78 -24.76
N GLU A 47 40.91 25.38 -23.57
CA GLU A 47 41.22 24.62 -22.36
C GLU A 47 40.18 23.50 -22.24
N ARG A 48 40.64 22.26 -22.39
CA ARG A 48 39.85 21.09 -22.03
C ARG A 48 39.70 21.09 -20.51
N THR A 49 38.64 21.69 -20.00
CA THR A 49 38.17 21.42 -18.64
C THR A 49 37.83 19.93 -18.60
N ARG A 50 38.74 19.11 -18.05
CA ARG A 50 38.46 17.73 -17.69
C ARG A 50 37.41 17.78 -16.58
N ILE A 51 36.14 17.69 -16.95
CA ILE A 51 35.09 17.29 -16.03
C ILE A 51 35.49 15.89 -15.56
N HIS A 52 36.07 15.80 -14.36
CA HIS A 52 36.19 14.53 -13.68
C HIS A 52 34.77 14.14 -13.31
N ALA A 53 34.18 13.23 -14.08
CA ALA A 53 33.07 12.44 -13.58
C ALA A 53 33.64 11.63 -12.42
N THR A 54 33.47 12.14 -11.20
CA THR A 54 33.63 11.33 -10.00
C THR A 54 32.58 10.23 -10.10
N THR A 55 32.99 9.06 -10.59
CA THR A 55 32.23 7.82 -10.40
C THR A 55 32.07 7.69 -8.89
N ALA A 56 30.88 7.95 -8.37
CA ALA A 56 30.62 7.80 -6.94
C ALA A 56 30.99 6.36 -6.57
N LEU A 57 31.95 6.20 -5.66
CA LEU A 57 32.35 4.89 -5.17
C LEU A 57 31.14 4.26 -4.47
N LEU A 58 30.74 3.07 -4.92
CA LEU A 58 29.67 2.31 -4.27
C LEU A 58 30.15 1.92 -2.86
N GLN A 59 29.30 2.13 -1.87
CA GLN A 59 29.56 1.68 -0.50
C GLN A 59 29.23 0.19 -0.38
N HIS A 60 30.10 -0.57 0.27
CA HIS A 60 29.88 -2.00 0.50
C HIS A 60 29.45 -2.21 1.95
N SER A 61 28.41 -3.01 2.16
CA SER A 61 27.97 -3.42 3.49
C SER A 61 27.49 -4.86 3.48
N GLU A 62 27.67 -5.56 4.60
CA GLU A 62 27.26 -6.94 4.78
C GLU A 62 26.11 -7.03 5.79
N HIS A 63 25.11 -7.84 5.45
CA HIS A 63 23.98 -8.17 6.32
C HIS A 63 23.72 -9.67 6.26
N ASP A 64 23.01 -10.21 7.24
CA ASP A 64 22.56 -11.61 7.18
C ASP A 64 21.41 -11.76 6.20
N VAL A 65 20.47 -10.83 6.23
CA VAL A 65 19.30 -10.81 5.36
C VAL A 65 19.15 -9.45 4.68
N VAL A 66 18.88 -9.45 3.39
CA VAL A 66 18.47 -8.24 2.64
C VAL A 66 17.04 -8.42 2.16
N VAL A 67 16.16 -7.46 2.45
CA VAL A 67 14.75 -7.44 2.03
C VAL A 67 14.54 -6.34 1.00
N VAL A 68 14.05 -6.71 -0.18
CA VAL A 68 13.70 -5.77 -1.26
C VAL A 68 12.20 -5.48 -1.19
N GLY A 69 11.84 -4.31 -0.68
CA GLY A 69 10.47 -3.84 -0.49
C GLY A 69 10.16 -3.48 0.96
N ALA A 70 9.72 -2.25 1.20
CA ALA A 70 9.30 -1.66 2.47
C ALA A 70 7.76 -1.47 2.52
N GLY A 71 7.02 -2.30 1.79
CA GLY A 71 5.60 -2.51 2.05
C GLY A 71 5.37 -3.34 3.32
N ILE A 72 4.10 -3.58 3.67
CA ILE A 72 3.75 -4.30 4.90
C ILE A 72 4.43 -5.68 5.00
N ILE A 73 4.56 -6.39 3.88
CA ILE A 73 5.17 -7.73 3.83
C ILE A 73 6.64 -7.65 4.23
N GLY A 74 7.43 -6.82 3.54
CA GLY A 74 8.87 -6.72 3.79
C GLY A 74 9.22 -6.13 5.15
N LEU A 75 8.48 -5.11 5.60
CA LEU A 75 8.63 -4.55 6.95
C LEU A 75 8.34 -5.60 8.03
N SER A 76 7.32 -6.42 7.84
CA SER A 76 6.94 -7.48 8.77
C SER A 76 7.96 -8.62 8.79
N ILE A 77 8.50 -9.02 7.62
CA ILE A 77 9.59 -10.02 7.53
C ILE A 77 10.82 -9.54 8.30
N ALA A 78 11.24 -8.30 8.09
CA ALA A 78 12.36 -7.72 8.82
C ALA A 78 12.09 -7.70 10.34
N ARG A 79 10.88 -7.30 10.75
CA ARG A 79 10.48 -7.30 12.16
C ARG A 79 10.55 -8.69 12.78
N GLN A 80 10.01 -9.69 12.10
CA GLN A 80 9.99 -11.07 12.58
C GLN A 80 11.42 -11.59 12.80
N LEU A 81 12.30 -11.43 11.81
CA LEU A 81 13.70 -11.84 11.89
C LEU A 81 14.46 -11.12 13.01
N LEU A 82 14.24 -9.81 13.18
CA LEU A 82 14.91 -9.02 14.21
C LEU A 82 14.47 -9.41 15.63
N LEU A 83 13.21 -9.81 15.80
CA LEU A 83 12.66 -10.22 17.10
C LEU A 83 13.07 -11.64 17.50
N GLU A 84 13.16 -12.56 16.54
CA GLU A 84 13.33 -14.00 16.83
C GLU A 84 14.77 -14.51 16.69
N SER A 85 15.71 -13.66 16.26
CA SER A 85 17.09 -14.07 16.04
C SER A 85 18.08 -12.95 16.33
N ASP A 86 19.37 -13.22 16.15
CA ASP A 86 20.45 -12.23 16.16
C ASP A 86 20.87 -11.73 14.77
N LEU A 87 20.10 -12.06 13.73
CA LEU A 87 20.40 -11.66 12.36
C LEU A 87 20.35 -10.14 12.18
N SER A 88 21.24 -9.66 11.33
CA SER A 88 21.24 -8.31 10.79
C SER A 88 20.41 -8.23 9.50
N VAL A 89 19.58 -7.20 9.38
CA VAL A 89 18.64 -7.03 8.26
C VAL A 89 18.85 -5.67 7.60
N ALA A 90 19.00 -5.67 6.28
CA ALA A 90 18.89 -4.45 5.47
C ALA A 90 17.59 -4.44 4.68
N ILE A 91 16.90 -3.30 4.62
CA ILE A 91 15.75 -3.10 3.74
C ILE A 91 16.12 -2.13 2.63
N VAL A 92 15.72 -2.43 1.40
CA VAL A 92 15.86 -1.55 0.24
C VAL A 92 14.50 -1.34 -0.43
N ASP A 93 14.14 -0.10 -0.73
CA ASP A 93 12.90 0.23 -1.44
C ASP A 93 13.11 1.40 -2.41
N ALA A 94 12.37 1.37 -3.53
CA ALA A 94 12.38 2.42 -4.54
C ALA A 94 11.70 3.72 -4.08
N GLY A 95 10.87 3.66 -3.03
CA GLY A 95 10.18 4.79 -2.41
C GLY A 95 10.27 4.75 -0.88
N LEU A 96 9.42 5.54 -0.22
CA LEU A 96 9.24 5.50 1.23
C LEU A 96 8.41 4.28 1.66
N PRO A 97 8.54 3.82 2.91
CA PRO A 97 7.66 2.80 3.47
C PRO A 97 6.19 3.10 3.19
N CYS A 98 5.40 2.05 2.94
CA CYS A 98 3.97 2.16 2.67
C CYS A 98 3.58 2.81 1.30
N SER A 99 4.53 3.26 0.45
CA SER A 99 4.22 3.95 -0.82
C SER A 99 3.59 3.08 -1.92
N GLY A 100 3.56 1.75 -1.74
CA GLY A 100 2.98 0.79 -2.69
C GLY A 100 1.51 0.47 -2.41
N ALA A 101 1.13 -0.79 -2.69
CA ALA A 101 -0.22 -1.29 -2.42
C ALA A 101 -0.66 -1.14 -0.96
N THR A 102 0.29 -1.17 -0.01
CA THR A 102 0.03 -1.02 1.42
C THR A 102 -0.69 0.30 1.74
N GLY A 103 -0.16 1.45 1.32
CA GLY A 103 -0.78 2.75 1.57
C GLY A 103 -1.96 3.06 0.64
N ALA A 104 -2.04 2.37 -0.51
CA ALA A 104 -3.13 2.56 -1.45
C ALA A 104 -4.45 1.86 -1.02
N GLY A 105 -4.41 0.92 -0.07
CA GLY A 105 -5.56 0.12 0.35
C GLY A 105 -6.50 0.82 1.35
N GLN A 106 -7.56 0.10 1.73
CA GLN A 106 -8.58 0.55 2.71
C GLN A 106 -8.23 0.21 4.17
N GLY A 107 -7.21 -0.60 4.41
CA GLY A 107 -6.74 -0.91 5.77
C GLY A 107 -7.40 -2.12 6.46
N TYR A 108 -8.40 -2.76 5.84
CA TYR A 108 -9.10 -3.86 6.49
C TYR A 108 -8.36 -5.20 6.44
N ILE A 109 -8.44 -5.93 7.55
CA ILE A 109 -8.05 -7.33 7.73
C ILE A 109 -9.32 -8.16 7.55
N TRP A 110 -9.66 -8.42 6.29
CA TRP A 110 -10.91 -9.12 5.93
C TRP A 110 -10.79 -10.63 6.09
N MET A 111 -11.71 -11.23 6.84
CA MET A 111 -12.06 -12.66 6.73
C MET A 111 -13.33 -12.89 5.90
N ALA A 112 -14.12 -11.82 5.68
CA ALA A 112 -15.42 -11.87 5.01
C ALA A 112 -15.44 -12.67 3.70
N HIS A 113 -14.40 -12.56 2.86
CA HIS A 113 -14.28 -13.23 1.55
C HIS A 113 -13.34 -14.46 1.54
N LYS A 114 -12.87 -14.94 2.69
CA LYS A 114 -11.98 -16.11 2.81
C LYS A 114 -12.76 -17.41 2.85
N THR A 115 -12.29 -18.43 2.13
CA THR A 115 -13.00 -19.72 2.04
C THR A 115 -12.28 -20.79 2.88
N PRO A 116 -12.97 -21.41 3.85
CA PRO A 116 -12.46 -22.56 4.59
C PRO A 116 -11.97 -23.67 3.67
N GLY A 117 -10.84 -24.29 4.03
CA GLY A 117 -10.22 -25.35 3.24
C GLY A 117 -9.51 -24.89 1.96
N SER A 118 -9.56 -23.60 1.60
CA SER A 118 -8.71 -23.07 0.53
C SER A 118 -7.23 -23.07 0.95
N ASP A 119 -6.32 -23.12 -0.03
CA ASP A 119 -4.86 -23.06 0.21
C ASP A 119 -4.42 -21.86 1.07
N THR A 120 -5.16 -20.74 1.04
CA THR A 120 -4.84 -19.54 1.82
C THR A 120 -5.47 -19.49 3.21
N TRP A 121 -6.36 -20.42 3.54
CA TRP A 121 -7.19 -20.37 4.73
C TRP A 121 -6.36 -20.37 6.03
N GLU A 122 -5.49 -21.36 6.19
CA GLU A 122 -4.65 -21.49 7.40
C GLU A 122 -3.69 -20.31 7.55
N LEU A 123 -3.14 -19.80 6.44
CA LEU A 123 -2.30 -18.61 6.45
C LEU A 123 -3.09 -17.36 6.89
N ALA A 124 -4.34 -17.22 6.43
CA ALA A 124 -5.21 -16.11 6.82
C ALA A 124 -5.58 -16.17 8.30
N MET A 125 -5.98 -17.35 8.80
CA MET A 125 -6.29 -17.57 10.22
C MET A 125 -5.08 -17.30 11.10
N ARG A 126 -3.89 -17.81 10.73
CA ARG A 126 -2.65 -17.56 11.46
C ARG A 126 -2.29 -16.09 11.50
N SER A 127 -2.40 -15.41 10.36
CA SER A 127 -2.08 -13.99 10.26
C SER A 127 -3.08 -13.12 11.03
N LYS A 128 -4.38 -13.46 11.03
CA LYS A 128 -5.39 -12.81 11.88
C LYS A 128 -5.02 -12.92 13.36
N TYR A 129 -4.69 -14.13 13.83
CA TYR A 129 -4.25 -14.35 15.21
C TYR A 129 -3.03 -13.49 15.58
N LEU A 130 -2.03 -13.41 14.70
CA LEU A 130 -0.83 -12.60 14.94
C LEU A 130 -1.14 -11.10 15.00
N TRP A 131 -2.11 -10.63 14.21
CA TRP A 131 -2.58 -9.24 14.28
C TRP A 131 -3.27 -8.93 15.61
N GLU A 132 -4.11 -9.86 16.09
CA GLU A 132 -4.78 -9.75 17.39
C GLU A 132 -3.77 -9.78 18.54
N GLU A 133 -2.81 -10.70 18.51
CA GLU A 133 -1.71 -10.75 19.49
C GLU A 133 -0.93 -9.45 19.53
N LEU A 134 -0.61 -8.88 18.36
CA LEU A 134 0.13 -7.63 18.28
C LEU A 134 -0.63 -6.49 18.96
N ALA A 135 -1.93 -6.35 18.67
CA ALA A 135 -2.79 -5.35 19.28
C ALA A 135 -2.92 -5.56 20.81
N GLU A 136 -3.12 -6.80 21.26
CA GLU A 136 -3.18 -7.15 22.68
C GLU A 136 -1.85 -6.90 23.40
N SER A 137 -0.71 -7.14 22.75
CA SER A 137 0.61 -6.85 23.32
C SER A 137 0.81 -5.36 23.56
N LEU A 138 0.27 -4.50 22.69
CA LEU A 138 0.31 -3.05 22.88
C LEU A 138 -0.51 -2.64 24.11
N GLN A 139 -1.71 -3.20 24.27
CA GLN A 139 -2.54 -2.96 25.46
C GLN A 139 -1.84 -3.40 26.75
N ARG A 140 -1.24 -4.60 26.76
CA ARG A 140 -0.45 -5.10 27.91
C ARG A 140 0.71 -4.17 28.29
N ARG A 141 1.24 -3.43 27.32
CA ARG A 141 2.32 -2.43 27.51
C ARG A 141 1.79 -1.03 27.86
N GLY A 142 0.48 -0.86 28.05
CA GLY A 142 -0.15 0.41 28.35
C GLY A 142 -0.28 1.35 27.14
N LEU A 143 -0.19 0.82 25.92
CA LEU A 143 -0.38 1.59 24.68
C LEU A 143 -1.76 1.32 24.09
N ASP A 144 -2.36 2.33 23.47
CA ASP A 144 -3.64 2.20 22.76
C ASP A 144 -3.42 1.72 21.31
N PRO A 145 -3.89 0.51 20.93
CA PRO A 145 -3.77 0.01 19.56
C PRO A 145 -4.44 0.90 18.51
N LEU A 146 -5.51 1.61 18.88
CA LEU A 146 -6.18 2.54 17.97
C LEU A 146 -5.23 3.68 17.57
N GLN A 147 -4.49 4.23 18.53
CA GLN A 147 -3.52 5.30 18.25
C GLN A 147 -2.25 4.79 17.57
N VAL A 148 -1.78 3.59 17.95
CA VAL A 148 -0.51 3.06 17.46
C VAL A 148 -0.63 2.45 16.06
N LEU A 149 -1.69 1.68 15.81
CA LEU A 149 -1.89 0.93 14.56
C LEU A 149 -3.05 1.46 13.72
N GLY A 150 -3.92 2.30 14.29
CA GLY A 150 -5.25 2.53 13.72
C GLY A 150 -6.17 1.33 13.90
N TRP A 151 -5.94 0.50 14.93
CA TRP A 151 -6.67 -0.75 15.16
C TRP A 151 -8.13 -0.51 15.57
N LYS A 152 -9.02 -0.50 14.58
CA LYS A 152 -10.47 -0.39 14.75
C LYS A 152 -11.10 -1.79 14.73
N LYS A 153 -11.64 -2.22 15.87
CA LYS A 153 -12.47 -3.45 15.99
C LYS A 153 -13.93 -3.14 15.64
N THR A 154 -14.17 -2.62 14.45
CA THR A 154 -15.52 -2.26 13.99
C THR A 154 -16.29 -3.45 13.42
N GLY A 155 -15.64 -4.57 13.13
CA GLY A 155 -16.27 -5.67 12.39
C GLY A 155 -16.51 -5.32 10.92
N SER A 156 -17.04 -6.28 10.19
CA SER A 156 -17.28 -6.13 8.76
C SER A 156 -18.54 -6.86 8.29
N LEU A 157 -19.11 -6.41 7.17
CA LEU A 157 -20.35 -6.92 6.58
C LEU A 157 -20.11 -7.31 5.12
N LEU A 158 -20.43 -8.56 4.79
CA LEU A 158 -20.58 -9.02 3.42
C LEU A 158 -22.06 -8.95 3.03
N ILE A 159 -22.40 -8.12 2.06
CA ILE A 159 -23.78 -7.66 1.79
C ILE A 159 -24.31 -8.25 0.49
N GLY A 160 -25.54 -8.75 0.55
CA GLY A 160 -26.34 -9.17 -0.60
C GLY A 160 -27.65 -8.37 -0.69
N ARG A 161 -28.12 -8.15 -1.91
CA ARG A 161 -29.34 -7.40 -2.25
C ARG A 161 -30.39 -8.27 -2.95
N THR A 162 -30.03 -9.46 -3.40
CA THR A 162 -30.98 -10.41 -4.03
C THR A 162 -31.16 -11.67 -3.20
N SER A 163 -32.28 -12.36 -3.43
CA SER A 163 -32.58 -13.65 -2.79
C SER A 163 -31.48 -14.70 -3.04
N GLU A 164 -30.84 -14.70 -4.21
CA GLU A 164 -29.72 -15.59 -4.54
C GLU A 164 -28.47 -15.25 -3.73
N GLU A 165 -28.15 -13.96 -3.59
CA GLU A 165 -27.01 -13.51 -2.78
C GLU A 165 -27.23 -13.83 -1.29
N LEU A 166 -28.48 -13.76 -0.79
CA LEU A 166 -28.81 -14.19 0.57
C LEU A 166 -28.55 -15.67 0.79
N ALA A 167 -28.94 -16.53 -0.15
CA ALA A 167 -28.67 -17.96 -0.05
C ALA A 167 -27.16 -18.24 0.05
N ILE A 168 -26.34 -17.50 -0.73
CA ILE A 168 -24.88 -17.56 -0.63
C ILE A 168 -24.39 -17.13 0.77
N LEU A 169 -24.93 -16.04 1.32
CA LEU A 169 -24.58 -15.55 2.65
C LEU A 169 -24.95 -16.54 3.75
N GLU A 170 -26.13 -17.12 3.71
CA GLU A 170 -26.59 -18.12 4.70
C GLU A 170 -25.73 -19.38 4.68
N GLU A 171 -25.43 -19.90 3.48
CA GLU A 171 -24.51 -21.03 3.30
C GLU A 171 -23.14 -20.72 3.90
N ARG A 172 -22.64 -19.52 3.61
CA ARG A 172 -21.35 -19.05 4.07
C ARG A 172 -21.28 -18.92 5.58
N VAL A 173 -22.30 -18.34 6.22
CA VAL A 173 -22.43 -18.25 7.68
C VAL A 173 -22.41 -19.65 8.28
N ARG A 174 -23.17 -20.60 7.69
CA ARG A 174 -23.21 -21.99 8.16
C ARG A 174 -21.85 -22.68 8.08
N LEU A 175 -21.15 -22.53 6.95
CA LEU A 175 -19.82 -23.11 6.76
C LEU A 175 -18.80 -22.54 7.75
N LEU A 176 -18.80 -21.22 7.94
CA LEU A 176 -17.82 -20.52 8.78
C LEU A 176 -18.09 -20.66 10.29
N SER A 177 -19.34 -20.89 10.69
CA SER A 177 -19.70 -21.08 12.11
C SER A 177 -18.95 -22.24 12.78
N HIS A 178 -18.42 -23.18 11.99
CA HIS A 178 -17.69 -24.36 12.47
C HIS A 178 -16.15 -24.18 12.45
N THR A 179 -15.64 -23.02 12.04
CA THR A 179 -14.19 -22.79 11.84
C THR A 179 -13.53 -21.95 12.93
N GLY A 180 -14.26 -21.67 14.02
CA GLY A 180 -13.80 -20.80 15.11
C GLY A 180 -13.91 -19.31 14.82
N LEU A 181 -14.40 -18.91 13.65
CA LEU A 181 -14.80 -17.52 13.39
C LEU A 181 -16.21 -17.26 13.90
N ARG A 182 -16.40 -16.12 14.58
CA ARG A 182 -17.74 -15.62 14.85
C ARG A 182 -18.29 -15.00 13.59
N VAL A 183 -19.41 -15.52 13.12
CA VAL A 183 -20.12 -15.02 11.94
C VAL A 183 -21.62 -15.09 12.22
N GLU A 184 -22.34 -14.00 11.94
CA GLU A 184 -23.79 -13.90 12.16
C GLU A 184 -24.49 -13.57 10.85
N PHE A 185 -25.63 -14.20 10.57
CA PHE A 185 -26.49 -13.76 9.49
C PHE A 185 -27.41 -12.62 9.95
N LEU A 186 -27.52 -11.57 9.14
CA LEU A 186 -28.39 -10.43 9.37
C LEU A 186 -29.42 -10.32 8.26
N SER A 187 -30.70 -10.38 8.65
CA SER A 187 -31.81 -10.00 7.76
C SER A 187 -31.78 -8.50 7.44
N SER A 188 -32.47 -8.08 6.37
CA SER A 188 -32.63 -6.66 6.00
C SER A 188 -32.98 -5.75 7.20
N ASN A 189 -33.94 -6.14 8.04
CA ASN A 189 -34.34 -5.34 9.21
C ASN A 189 -33.22 -5.23 10.28
N SER A 190 -32.51 -6.33 10.53
CA SER A 190 -31.41 -6.35 11.51
C SER A 190 -30.20 -5.56 10.99
N LEU A 191 -29.96 -5.64 9.68
CA LEU A 191 -28.93 -4.88 8.99
C LEU A 191 -29.23 -3.37 9.03
N LEU A 192 -30.46 -2.95 8.74
CA LEU A 192 -30.88 -1.54 8.82
C LEU A 192 -30.65 -0.95 10.22
N SER A 193 -30.85 -1.73 11.27
CA SER A 193 -30.60 -1.29 12.65
C SER A 193 -29.11 -1.07 12.94
N ARG A 194 -28.22 -1.75 12.22
CA ARG A 194 -26.76 -1.66 12.37
C ARG A 194 -26.12 -0.66 11.41
N GLU A 195 -26.65 -0.53 10.20
CA GLU A 195 -26.21 0.41 9.17
C GLU A 195 -27.40 1.17 8.61
N PRO A 196 -27.89 2.22 9.31
CA PRO A 196 -29.11 2.93 8.92
C PRO A 196 -29.04 3.63 7.55
N ALA A 197 -27.83 3.95 7.09
CA ALA A 197 -27.61 4.59 5.80
C ALA A 197 -27.61 3.60 4.62
N LEU A 198 -27.55 2.29 4.89
CA LEU A 198 -27.39 1.25 3.88
C LEU A 198 -28.76 0.78 3.36
N GLU A 199 -28.93 0.78 2.04
CA GLU A 199 -30.15 0.30 1.37
C GLU A 199 -29.88 -0.99 0.58
N VAL A 200 -30.53 -2.09 1.00
CA VAL A 200 -30.38 -3.41 0.37
C VAL A 200 -31.69 -4.02 -0.14
N GLY A 201 -32.82 -3.32 0.05
CA GLY A 201 -34.15 -3.86 -0.25
C GLY A 201 -34.63 -4.91 0.76
N LYS A 202 -35.87 -5.38 0.60
CA LYS A 202 -36.50 -6.34 1.52
C LYS A 202 -35.89 -7.74 1.43
N GLU A 203 -35.39 -8.10 0.25
CA GLU A 203 -34.71 -9.37 -0.03
C GLU A 203 -33.20 -9.29 0.25
N GLY A 204 -32.71 -8.17 0.81
CA GLY A 204 -31.32 -7.97 1.16
C GLY A 204 -30.96 -8.42 2.58
N GLY A 205 -29.66 -8.46 2.85
CA GLY A 205 -29.11 -9.02 4.09
C GLY A 205 -27.58 -9.00 4.10
N ALA A 206 -26.98 -9.50 5.17
CA ALA A 206 -25.54 -9.55 5.31
C ALA A 206 -25.04 -10.74 6.15
N ALA A 207 -23.82 -11.18 5.87
CA ALA A 207 -23.02 -11.94 6.83
C ALA A 207 -22.12 -10.97 7.61
N PHE A 208 -22.24 -10.97 8.93
CA PHE A 208 -21.53 -10.09 9.85
C PHE A 208 -20.36 -10.80 10.52
N PHE A 209 -19.18 -10.18 10.43
CA PHE A 209 -17.91 -10.64 10.95
C PHE A 209 -17.45 -9.68 12.06
N PRO A 210 -17.88 -9.88 13.32
CA PRO A 210 -17.55 -8.97 14.43
C PRO A 210 -16.05 -8.88 14.74
N ASP A 211 -15.27 -9.90 14.37
CA ASP A 211 -13.82 -9.97 14.65
C ASP A 211 -12.95 -9.42 13.51
N ASP A 212 -13.54 -9.00 12.39
CA ASP A 212 -12.81 -8.29 11.36
C ASP A 212 -12.40 -6.91 11.87
N CYS A 213 -11.20 -6.49 11.53
CA CYS A 213 -10.60 -5.25 12.03
C CYS A 213 -10.05 -4.41 10.89
N GLN A 214 -9.94 -3.11 11.12
CA GLN A 214 -9.22 -2.19 10.26
C GLN A 214 -7.97 -1.69 10.96
N ILE A 215 -6.92 -1.46 10.19
CA ILE A 215 -5.72 -0.74 10.60
C ILE A 215 -5.52 0.49 9.71
N ASP A 216 -4.80 1.48 10.22
CA ASP A 216 -4.22 2.50 9.36
C ASP A 216 -2.87 2.01 8.83
N ALA A 217 -2.79 1.95 7.50
CA ALA A 217 -1.62 1.41 6.82
C ALA A 217 -0.35 2.22 7.12
N PHE A 218 -0.47 3.55 7.27
CA PHE A 218 0.68 4.42 7.54
C PHE A 218 1.14 4.29 8.99
N ASN A 219 0.24 4.39 9.96
CA ASN A 219 0.54 4.24 11.37
C ASN A 219 1.15 2.86 11.65
N THR A 220 0.56 1.80 11.10
CA THR A 220 1.06 0.44 11.27
C THR A 220 2.43 0.25 10.63
N ALA A 221 2.64 0.70 9.39
CA ALA A 221 3.95 0.61 8.74
C ALA A 221 5.01 1.43 9.52
N SER A 222 4.66 2.64 9.97
CA SER A 222 5.54 3.49 10.77
C SER A 222 5.87 2.86 12.12
N PHE A 223 4.91 2.22 12.78
CA PHE A 223 5.14 1.51 14.03
C PHE A 223 6.12 0.34 13.84
N ILE A 224 5.92 -0.49 12.82
CA ILE A 224 6.82 -1.61 12.50
C ILE A 224 8.21 -1.09 12.15
N GLU A 225 8.30 -0.08 11.29
CA GLU A 225 9.57 0.56 10.90
C GLU A 225 10.33 1.09 12.11
N LYS A 226 9.67 1.86 13.00
CA LYS A 226 10.28 2.38 14.23
C LYS A 226 10.74 1.26 15.15
N GLY A 227 9.96 0.18 15.26
CA GLY A 227 10.35 -1.01 16.00
C GLY A 227 11.63 -1.65 15.45
N ASN A 228 11.74 -1.79 14.13
CA ASN A 228 12.93 -2.31 13.47
C ASN A 228 14.15 -1.38 13.70
N LYS A 229 13.95 -0.05 13.66
CA LYS A 229 14.98 0.95 13.92
C LYS A 229 15.62 0.86 15.30
N CYS A 230 14.92 0.34 16.30
CA CYS A 230 15.50 0.12 17.63
C CYS A 230 16.72 -0.83 17.59
N PHE A 231 16.82 -1.69 16.57
CA PHE A 231 17.95 -2.60 16.35
C PHE A 231 19.13 -1.97 15.61
N ALA A 232 19.00 -0.76 15.07
CA ALA A 232 20.08 -0.05 14.38
C ALA A 232 21.24 0.29 15.34
N SER A 233 20.93 0.66 16.58
CA SER A 233 21.93 0.91 17.64
C SER A 233 22.78 -0.33 17.97
N LYS A 234 22.26 -1.54 17.66
CA LYS A 234 22.95 -2.81 17.81
C LYS A 234 23.69 -3.24 16.53
N GLY A 235 23.71 -2.39 15.50
CA GLY A 235 24.28 -2.71 14.18
C GLY A 235 23.48 -3.76 13.38
N ARG A 236 22.26 -4.07 13.81
CA ARG A 236 21.45 -5.18 13.25
C ARG A 236 20.40 -4.74 12.26
N TYR A 237 20.23 -3.44 12.03
CA TYR A 237 19.22 -2.94 11.10
C TYR A 237 19.72 -1.76 10.29
N ALA A 238 19.52 -1.82 8.98
CA ALA A 238 19.81 -0.76 8.03
C ALA A 238 18.69 -0.62 6.99
N GLU A 239 18.55 0.56 6.40
CA GLU A 239 17.46 0.84 5.46
C GLU A 239 17.90 1.83 4.38
N PHE A 240 17.44 1.59 3.17
CA PHE A 240 17.76 2.36 1.98
C PHE A 240 16.47 2.60 1.20
N TYR A 241 15.71 3.60 1.66
CA TYR A 241 14.48 4.04 1.01
C TYR A 241 14.80 5.05 -0.09
N ASN A 242 13.95 5.08 -1.12
CA ASN A 242 14.17 5.87 -2.33
C ASN A 242 15.49 5.51 -3.04
N ASP A 243 15.95 4.27 -2.92
CA ASP A 243 17.11 3.76 -3.62
C ASP A 243 16.81 2.35 -4.16
N PRO A 244 16.31 2.21 -5.39
CA PRO A 244 15.81 0.94 -5.89
C PRO A 244 16.92 -0.11 -6.01
N ALA A 245 16.55 -1.38 -5.83
CA ALA A 245 17.38 -2.50 -6.25
C ALA A 245 17.57 -2.46 -7.79
N LYS A 246 18.82 -2.36 -8.25
CA LYS A 246 19.18 -2.17 -9.66
C LYS A 246 19.83 -3.39 -10.29
N CYS A 247 20.70 -4.07 -9.56
CA CYS A 247 21.46 -5.19 -10.08
C CYS A 247 21.64 -6.29 -9.03
N LEU A 248 21.67 -7.54 -9.47
CA LEU A 248 21.99 -8.70 -8.66
C LEU A 248 23.47 -9.00 -8.85
N VAL A 249 24.25 -8.86 -7.78
CA VAL A 249 25.68 -9.19 -7.80
C VAL A 249 25.82 -10.68 -7.56
N ARG A 250 26.57 -11.35 -8.43
CA ARG A 250 26.80 -12.79 -8.40
C ARG A 250 28.28 -13.09 -8.21
N SER A 251 28.55 -14.20 -7.55
CA SER A 251 29.90 -14.74 -7.45
C SER A 251 30.44 -15.06 -8.84
N GLU A 252 31.63 -14.57 -9.18
CA GLU A 252 32.32 -14.96 -10.41
C GLU A 252 32.67 -16.45 -10.42
N ARG A 253 32.78 -17.09 -9.25
CA ARG A 253 33.21 -18.48 -9.10
C ARG A 253 32.12 -19.51 -9.41
N ASN A 254 30.88 -19.25 -8.98
CA ASN A 254 29.79 -20.22 -9.04
C ASN A 254 28.46 -19.62 -9.53
N GLY A 255 28.40 -18.33 -9.87
CA GLY A 255 27.21 -17.65 -10.37
C GLY A 255 26.10 -17.46 -9.34
N VAL A 256 26.33 -17.79 -8.07
CA VAL A 256 25.34 -17.65 -6.98
C VAL A 256 25.17 -16.18 -6.66
N ALA A 257 23.93 -15.76 -6.40
CA ALA A 257 23.63 -14.41 -5.92
C ALA A 257 24.24 -14.18 -4.53
N GLU A 258 24.98 -13.09 -4.36
CA GLU A 258 25.68 -12.75 -3.12
C GLU A 258 25.33 -11.34 -2.61
N ALA A 259 24.88 -10.45 -3.50
CA ALA A 259 24.53 -9.08 -3.13
C ALA A 259 23.41 -8.49 -4.01
N ILE A 260 22.77 -7.44 -3.50
CA ILE A 260 21.94 -6.54 -4.31
C ILE A 260 22.59 -5.17 -4.38
N GLN A 261 22.69 -4.62 -5.58
CA GLN A 261 23.23 -3.29 -5.81
C GLN A 261 22.09 -2.27 -5.96
N THR A 262 22.29 -1.11 -5.34
CA THR A 262 21.46 0.09 -5.43
C THR A 262 22.21 1.19 -6.19
N SER A 263 21.73 2.44 -6.21
CA SER A 263 22.49 3.54 -6.81
C SER A 263 23.76 3.90 -6.04
N LYS A 264 23.79 3.64 -4.73
CA LYS A 264 24.89 4.07 -3.84
C LYS A 264 25.59 2.93 -3.12
N ASN A 265 24.96 1.76 -3.01
CA ASN A 265 25.41 0.67 -2.16
C ASN A 265 25.43 -0.69 -2.89
N ILE A 266 26.34 -1.56 -2.47
CA ILE A 266 26.30 -3.01 -2.70
C ILE A 266 26.06 -3.66 -1.34
N LEU A 267 24.91 -4.32 -1.21
CA LEU A 267 24.44 -4.95 0.02
C LEU A 267 24.59 -6.46 -0.08
N TYR A 268 25.60 -7.02 0.58
CA TYR A 268 25.81 -8.47 0.63
C TYR A 268 24.87 -9.13 1.64
N PHE A 269 24.43 -10.35 1.33
CA PHE A 269 23.59 -11.15 2.20
C PHE A 269 24.21 -12.52 2.51
N LYS A 270 24.32 -12.86 3.80
CA LYS A 270 24.93 -14.13 4.23
C LYS A 270 23.95 -15.30 4.18
N LYS A 271 22.71 -15.05 4.63
CA LYS A 271 21.65 -16.05 4.75
C LYS A 271 20.59 -15.93 3.66
N ALA A 272 20.02 -14.73 3.45
CA ALA A 272 18.88 -14.60 2.53
C ALA A 272 18.77 -13.24 1.84
N LEU A 273 18.29 -13.26 0.59
CA LEU A 273 17.76 -12.12 -0.15
C LEU A 273 16.27 -12.34 -0.39
N VAL A 274 15.41 -11.48 0.13
CA VAL A 274 13.95 -11.64 0.06
C VAL A 274 13.34 -10.58 -0.85
N PHE A 275 12.69 -10.98 -1.95
CA PHE A 275 11.91 -10.07 -2.80
C PHE A 275 10.47 -9.96 -2.31
N ALA A 276 10.18 -8.84 -1.64
CA ALA A 276 8.86 -8.43 -1.17
C ALA A 276 8.37 -7.14 -1.87
N ALA A 277 8.78 -6.92 -3.12
CA ALA A 277 8.58 -5.69 -3.88
C ALA A 277 7.17 -5.54 -4.49
N GLY A 278 6.16 -6.21 -3.92
CA GLY A 278 4.78 -6.17 -4.38
C GLY A 278 4.66 -6.38 -5.89
N ALA A 279 3.86 -5.53 -6.56
CA ALA A 279 3.56 -5.64 -7.99
C ALA A 279 4.81 -5.55 -8.89
N TRP A 280 5.89 -4.93 -8.40
CA TRP A 280 7.16 -4.80 -9.13
C TRP A 280 8.01 -6.07 -9.12
N THR A 281 7.67 -7.07 -8.30
CA THR A 281 8.49 -8.30 -8.18
C THR A 281 8.66 -8.99 -9.54
N GLY A 282 7.60 -9.10 -10.35
CA GLY A 282 7.67 -9.79 -11.64
C GLY A 282 8.62 -9.11 -12.64
N CYS A 283 8.59 -7.77 -12.75
CA CYS A 283 9.52 -7.06 -13.64
C CYS A 283 10.94 -7.00 -13.07
N LEU A 284 11.08 -6.86 -11.75
CA LEU A 284 12.38 -6.84 -11.08
C LEU A 284 13.10 -8.19 -11.24
N MET A 285 12.39 -9.30 -11.04
CA MET A 285 12.94 -10.63 -11.27
C MET A 285 13.39 -10.80 -12.73
N ARG A 286 12.58 -10.36 -13.70
CA ARG A 286 12.96 -10.41 -15.11
C ARG A 286 14.22 -9.60 -15.40
N SER A 287 14.39 -8.41 -14.82
CA SER A 287 15.57 -7.57 -15.07
C SER A 287 16.83 -8.05 -14.36
N LEU A 288 16.69 -8.62 -13.15
CA LEU A 288 17.84 -9.06 -12.34
C LEU A 288 18.34 -10.46 -12.71
N PHE A 289 17.54 -11.23 -13.44
CA PHE A 289 17.81 -12.64 -13.75
C PHE A 289 17.77 -12.96 -15.26
N VAL A 290 17.96 -11.96 -16.13
CA VAL A 290 17.90 -12.07 -17.61
C VAL A 290 18.72 -13.23 -18.17
N GLU A 291 19.90 -13.50 -17.60
CA GLU A 291 20.85 -14.51 -18.09
C GLU A 291 20.72 -15.87 -17.37
N THR A 292 19.54 -16.19 -16.85
CA THR A 292 19.32 -17.46 -16.14
C THR A 292 18.09 -18.18 -16.66
N ASP A 293 18.12 -19.52 -16.65
CA ASP A 293 16.94 -20.35 -16.94
C ASP A 293 15.87 -20.31 -15.83
N ILE A 294 15.85 -19.24 -15.02
CA ILE A 294 14.82 -19.10 -13.98
C ILE A 294 13.50 -18.79 -14.65
N VAL A 295 12.50 -19.58 -14.32
CA VAL A 295 11.11 -19.31 -14.68
C VAL A 295 10.68 -17.98 -14.04
N PRO A 296 10.39 -16.93 -14.83
CA PRO A 296 9.96 -15.67 -14.27
C PRO A 296 8.61 -15.84 -13.57
N VAL A 297 8.52 -15.41 -12.31
CA VAL A 297 7.25 -15.46 -11.58
C VAL A 297 6.27 -14.48 -12.21
N PRO A 298 5.07 -14.93 -12.60
CA PRO A 298 4.15 -14.16 -13.43
C PRO A 298 3.34 -13.11 -12.65
N VAL A 299 3.99 -12.41 -11.69
CA VAL A 299 3.37 -11.28 -10.98
C VAL A 299 3.07 -10.17 -11.98
N LYS A 300 1.82 -9.71 -11.99
CA LYS A 300 1.39 -8.56 -12.81
C LYS A 300 0.83 -7.46 -11.92
N PRO A 301 1.05 -6.18 -12.24
CA PRO A 301 0.35 -5.09 -11.57
C PRO A 301 -1.13 -5.15 -11.93
N ARG A 302 -1.97 -5.20 -10.91
CA ARG A 302 -3.41 -5.06 -11.05
C ARG A 302 -3.85 -3.76 -10.42
N LYS A 303 -4.26 -2.82 -11.25
CA LYS A 303 -4.65 -1.48 -10.80
C LYS A 303 -6.04 -1.50 -10.19
N GLY A 304 -6.19 -0.77 -9.08
CA GLY A 304 -7.47 -0.49 -8.44
C GLY A 304 -7.60 0.99 -8.10
N HIS A 305 -8.84 1.46 -8.09
CA HIS A 305 -9.23 2.80 -7.67
C HIS A 305 -10.06 2.74 -6.39
N LEU A 306 -9.89 3.76 -5.57
CA LEU A 306 -10.78 4.10 -4.47
C LEU A 306 -11.11 5.59 -4.57
N ILE A 307 -12.34 5.94 -4.23
CA ILE A 307 -12.76 7.33 -4.04
C ILE A 307 -12.69 7.63 -2.55
N VAL A 308 -11.98 8.67 -2.17
CA VAL A 308 -11.89 9.15 -0.79
C VAL A 308 -12.64 10.47 -0.70
N LEU A 309 -13.73 10.50 0.07
CA LEU A 309 -14.53 11.68 0.31
C LEU A 309 -14.13 12.27 1.67
N GLU A 310 -13.51 13.44 1.64
CA GLU A 310 -13.05 14.15 2.84
C GLU A 310 -14.17 15.05 3.40
N ASN A 311 -14.26 15.16 4.72
CA ASN A 311 -15.29 15.95 5.41
C ASN A 311 -16.74 15.64 4.99
N PHE A 312 -16.99 14.43 4.49
CA PHE A 312 -18.33 14.01 4.07
C PHE A 312 -19.11 13.43 5.25
N ASN A 313 -20.22 14.08 5.60
CA ASN A 313 -21.07 13.70 6.73
C ASN A 313 -22.45 13.18 6.31
N GLY A 314 -22.69 12.96 5.01
CA GLY A 314 -23.96 12.47 4.48
C GLY A 314 -24.23 10.99 4.77
N ILE A 315 -23.20 10.23 5.12
CA ILE A 315 -23.28 8.80 5.48
C ILE A 315 -22.40 8.55 6.69
N GLN A 316 -22.94 7.84 7.67
CA GLN A 316 -22.20 7.29 8.79
C GLN A 316 -22.17 5.77 8.65
N LEU A 317 -20.96 5.20 8.67
CA LEU A 317 -20.75 3.76 8.65
C LEU A 317 -20.30 3.29 10.04
N ASN A 318 -20.85 2.18 10.50
CA ASN A 318 -20.43 1.54 11.75
C ASN A 318 -19.42 0.40 11.52
N HIS A 319 -19.46 -0.23 10.35
CA HIS A 319 -18.67 -1.39 9.96
C HIS A 319 -18.01 -1.18 8.58
N GLY A 320 -17.06 -2.05 8.23
CA GLY A 320 -16.53 -2.15 6.87
C GLY A 320 -17.49 -2.94 6.00
N LEU A 321 -17.79 -2.43 4.80
CA LEU A 321 -18.80 -3.00 3.93
C LEU A 321 -18.18 -3.55 2.65
N MET A 322 -18.63 -4.73 2.22
CA MET A 322 -18.24 -5.38 0.97
C MET A 322 -19.47 -6.06 0.37
N GLU A 323 -19.73 -5.90 -0.92
CA GLU A 323 -20.80 -6.67 -1.58
C GLU A 323 -20.34 -8.09 -1.94
N VAL A 324 -21.30 -9.02 -2.06
CA VAL A 324 -21.06 -10.42 -2.47
C VAL A 324 -20.36 -10.50 -3.83
N GLY A 325 -20.77 -9.69 -4.82
CA GLY A 325 -20.16 -9.67 -6.16
C GLY A 325 -18.65 -9.39 -6.20
N TYR A 326 -18.07 -8.87 -5.10
CA TYR A 326 -16.61 -8.76 -4.96
C TYR A 326 -15.91 -10.12 -5.09
N MET A 327 -16.53 -11.18 -4.56
CA MET A 327 -16.01 -12.55 -4.60
C MET A 327 -16.01 -13.08 -6.04
N ASP A 328 -17.10 -12.91 -6.78
CA ASP A 328 -17.19 -13.35 -8.18
C ASP A 328 -16.13 -12.68 -9.04
N HIS A 329 -15.94 -11.38 -8.86
CA HIS A 329 -14.88 -10.64 -9.54
C HIS A 329 -13.49 -11.12 -9.13
N GLN A 330 -13.28 -11.55 -7.88
CA GLN A 330 -12.02 -12.14 -7.45
C GLN A 330 -11.78 -13.48 -8.17
N PHE A 331 -12.76 -14.38 -8.23
CA PHE A 331 -12.63 -15.70 -8.88
C PHE A 331 -12.55 -15.65 -10.40
N ALA A 332 -13.40 -14.85 -11.06
CA ALA A 332 -13.39 -14.66 -12.52
C ALA A 332 -12.04 -14.13 -13.02
N SER A 333 -11.29 -13.45 -12.15
CA SER A 333 -9.95 -12.96 -12.47
C SER A 333 -8.93 -14.05 -12.77
N TYR A 334 -9.13 -15.25 -12.24
CA TYR A 334 -8.19 -16.37 -12.35
C TYR A 334 -8.50 -17.29 -13.54
N GLN A 335 -9.60 -17.04 -14.25
CA GLN A 335 -9.93 -17.76 -15.47
C GLN A 335 -9.09 -17.23 -16.65
N PRO A 336 -8.59 -18.09 -17.55
CA PRO A 336 -7.88 -17.65 -18.74
C PRO A 336 -8.87 -16.97 -19.70
N VAL A 337 -8.94 -15.64 -19.66
CA VAL A 337 -9.74 -14.86 -20.60
C VAL A 337 -8.94 -14.66 -21.89
N ASP A 338 -9.59 -14.88 -23.03
CA ASP A 338 -9.06 -14.51 -24.34
C ASP A 338 -8.67 -13.03 -24.39
N ASN A 339 -7.57 -12.73 -25.07
CA ASN A 339 -6.79 -11.48 -25.04
C ASN A 339 -7.51 -10.19 -25.54
N THR A 340 -8.83 -10.13 -25.60
CA THR A 340 -9.57 -9.06 -26.31
C THR A 340 -10.62 -8.30 -25.50
N GLN A 341 -10.87 -8.62 -24.22
CA GLN A 341 -11.74 -7.81 -23.37
C GLN A 341 -10.99 -7.19 -22.20
N HIS A 342 -11.01 -5.85 -22.14
CA HIS A 342 -10.60 -5.08 -20.97
C HIS A 342 -11.56 -5.41 -19.81
N PHE A 343 -11.29 -6.49 -19.07
CA PHE A 343 -12.07 -6.85 -17.88
C PHE A 343 -11.78 -5.84 -16.77
N SER A 344 -12.56 -4.76 -16.75
CA SER A 344 -12.71 -3.90 -15.60
C SER A 344 -13.85 -4.46 -14.75
N SER A 345 -13.56 -4.94 -13.54
CA SER A 345 -14.60 -5.21 -12.56
C SER A 345 -14.62 -4.11 -11.51
N VAL A 346 -15.84 -3.70 -11.13
CA VAL A 346 -16.11 -2.73 -10.08
C VAL A 346 -17.01 -3.41 -9.07
N SER A 347 -16.67 -3.26 -7.80
CA SER A 347 -17.52 -3.69 -6.70
C SER A 347 -17.72 -2.61 -5.66
N MET A 348 -18.87 -2.64 -5.01
CA MET A 348 -19.11 -1.84 -3.82
C MET A 348 -18.27 -2.39 -2.66
N THR A 349 -17.39 -1.53 -2.16
CA THR A 349 -16.93 -1.61 -0.77
C THR A 349 -16.99 -0.21 -0.19
N ALA A 350 -17.22 -0.08 1.11
CA ALA A 350 -17.30 1.20 1.78
C ALA A 350 -16.70 1.10 3.18
N THR A 351 -15.79 2.00 3.53
CA THR A 351 -15.14 2.04 4.84
C THR A 351 -14.92 3.47 5.29
N THR A 352 -14.68 3.67 6.59
CA THR A 352 -14.28 4.97 7.14
C THR A 352 -12.84 4.91 7.65
N ASP A 353 -11.95 5.72 7.09
CA ASP A 353 -10.54 5.74 7.49
C ASP A 353 -10.32 6.36 8.89
N MET A 354 -9.09 6.39 9.38
CA MET A 354 -8.78 6.94 10.71
C MET A 354 -9.06 8.45 10.84
N ASN A 355 -9.11 9.18 9.74
CA ASN A 355 -9.41 10.61 9.73
C ASN A 355 -10.91 10.89 9.61
N GLY A 356 -11.74 9.84 9.53
CA GLY A 356 -13.19 9.98 9.35
C GLY A 356 -13.61 10.13 7.89
N ASN A 357 -12.72 9.95 6.92
CA ASN A 357 -13.08 10.05 5.50
C ASN A 357 -13.82 8.78 5.05
N LEU A 358 -14.82 8.96 4.20
CA LEU A 358 -15.52 7.85 3.55
C LEU A 358 -14.69 7.37 2.34
N VAL A 359 -14.40 6.07 2.29
CA VAL A 359 -13.61 5.44 1.24
C VAL A 359 -14.48 4.43 0.49
N LEU A 360 -14.70 4.69 -0.81
CA LEU A 360 -15.62 3.94 -1.66
C LEU A 360 -14.92 3.14 -2.77
N GLY A 361 -15.53 2.00 -3.07
CA GLY A 361 -15.28 1.17 -4.24
C GLY A 361 -14.28 0.05 -4.03
N SER A 362 -14.18 -0.81 -5.02
CA SER A 362 -12.90 -1.34 -5.48
C SER A 362 -13.03 -1.63 -6.97
N SER A 363 -12.06 -1.17 -7.77
CA SER A 363 -11.92 -1.61 -9.15
C SER A 363 -10.75 -2.57 -9.34
N ARG A 364 -10.76 -3.28 -10.47
CA ARG A 364 -9.68 -4.16 -10.92
C ARG A 364 -9.49 -4.03 -12.42
N GLN A 365 -8.28 -3.66 -12.84
CA GLN A 365 -7.93 -3.58 -14.26
C GLN A 365 -6.46 -3.94 -14.52
N PHE A 366 -6.19 -4.43 -15.73
CA PHE A 366 -4.84 -4.61 -16.23
C PHE A 366 -4.46 -3.44 -17.16
N SER A 367 -3.69 -2.49 -16.63
CA SER A 367 -3.18 -1.33 -17.39
C SER A 367 -1.68 -1.09 -17.12
N GLY A 368 -0.95 -2.15 -16.76
CA GLY A 368 0.44 -2.05 -16.36
C GLY A 368 0.61 -1.20 -15.09
N PHE A 369 1.64 -0.37 -15.06
CA PHE A 369 1.92 0.58 -13.97
C PHE A 369 1.39 1.99 -14.24
N CYS A 370 0.39 2.14 -15.14
CA CYS A 370 -0.19 3.45 -15.46
C CYS A 370 -1.04 3.98 -14.29
N LYS A 371 -0.66 5.15 -13.74
CA LYS A 371 -1.37 5.79 -12.62
C LYS A 371 -2.51 6.72 -13.05
N GLU A 372 -2.66 7.00 -14.34
CA GLU A 372 -3.69 7.92 -14.87
C GLU A 372 -5.08 7.47 -14.46
N VAL A 373 -5.92 8.36 -13.94
CA VAL A 373 -7.26 7.97 -13.49
C VAL A 373 -8.19 7.83 -14.69
N GLU A 374 -8.88 6.69 -14.80
CA GLU A 374 -9.89 6.48 -15.83
C GLU A 374 -11.28 6.94 -15.32
N GLU A 375 -11.78 8.07 -15.83
CA GLU A 375 -13.09 8.64 -15.45
C GLU A 375 -14.26 7.63 -15.53
N PRO A 376 -14.37 6.75 -16.55
CA PRO A 376 -15.44 5.75 -16.58
C PRO A 376 -15.44 4.80 -15.39
N ILE A 377 -14.26 4.48 -14.84
CA ILE A 377 -14.13 3.61 -13.66
C ILE A 377 -14.55 4.33 -12.40
N VAL A 378 -14.19 5.61 -12.25
CA VAL A 378 -14.62 6.46 -11.14
C VAL A 378 -16.14 6.59 -11.13
N LYS A 379 -16.73 6.87 -12.30
CA LYS A 379 -18.18 6.94 -12.48
C LYS A 379 -18.85 5.61 -12.09
N SER A 380 -18.33 4.48 -12.56
CA SER A 380 -18.85 3.15 -12.23
C SER A 380 -18.79 2.85 -10.72
N ILE A 381 -17.72 3.29 -10.02
CA ILE A 381 -17.63 3.14 -8.56
C ILE A 381 -18.72 3.94 -7.87
N LEU A 382 -18.96 5.19 -8.28
CA LEU A 382 -20.02 6.02 -7.70
C LEU A 382 -21.41 5.46 -7.98
N GLU A 383 -21.69 5.08 -9.23
CA GLU A 383 -22.98 4.47 -9.62
C GLU A 383 -23.24 3.24 -8.77
N ARG A 384 -22.23 2.36 -8.66
CA ARG A 384 -22.38 1.16 -7.85
C ARG A 384 -22.53 1.47 -6.36
N ALA A 385 -21.83 2.46 -5.82
CA ALA A 385 -22.00 2.86 -4.42
C ALA A 385 -23.38 3.51 -4.16
N ALA A 386 -23.89 4.31 -5.10
CA ALA A 386 -25.18 4.98 -4.99
C ALA A 386 -26.37 4.01 -4.99
N GLU A 387 -26.20 2.82 -5.57
CA GLU A 387 -27.19 1.74 -5.44
C GLU A 387 -27.36 1.24 -3.99
N PHE A 388 -26.33 1.36 -3.15
CA PHE A 388 -26.36 0.98 -1.73
C PHE A 388 -26.59 2.19 -0.82
N PHE A 389 -26.28 3.39 -1.30
CA PHE A 389 -26.39 4.64 -0.56
C PHE A 389 -27.00 5.72 -1.48
N PRO A 390 -28.34 5.83 -1.57
CA PRO A 390 -28.97 6.77 -2.49
C PRO A 390 -28.56 8.23 -2.28
N THR A 391 -28.16 8.62 -1.06
CA THR A 391 -27.60 9.94 -0.73
C THR A 391 -26.35 10.29 -1.55
N LEU A 392 -25.65 9.31 -2.13
CA LEU A 392 -24.50 9.56 -3.00
C LEU A 392 -24.89 10.04 -4.42
N ASN A 393 -26.17 9.95 -4.82
CA ASN A 393 -26.61 10.39 -6.16
C ASN A 393 -26.35 11.89 -6.40
N ASP A 394 -26.29 12.71 -5.36
CA ASP A 394 -26.04 14.14 -5.51
C ASP A 394 -24.54 14.47 -5.67
N LEU A 395 -23.64 13.51 -5.43
CA LEU A 395 -22.18 13.72 -5.46
C LEU A 395 -21.56 13.68 -6.86
N PHE A 396 -22.26 13.17 -7.87
CA PHE A 396 -21.72 13.08 -9.23
C PHE A 396 -21.22 14.43 -9.78
N HIS A 397 -21.83 15.53 -9.35
CA HIS A 397 -21.47 16.87 -9.79
C HIS A 397 -20.40 17.54 -8.93
N ASN A 398 -20.20 17.09 -7.68
CA ASN A 398 -19.40 17.77 -6.66
C ASN A 398 -18.13 17.01 -6.23
N LEU A 399 -17.79 15.89 -6.89
CA LEU A 399 -16.57 15.13 -6.61
C LEU A 399 -15.30 15.98 -6.59
N ASN A 400 -15.23 17.02 -7.42
CA ASN A 400 -14.04 17.86 -7.54
C ASN A 400 -13.77 18.73 -6.30
N GLU A 401 -14.76 18.95 -5.43
CA GLU A 401 -14.61 19.82 -4.25
C GLU A 401 -14.08 19.04 -3.04
N ASN A 402 -14.52 17.78 -2.85
CA ASN A 402 -14.24 16.99 -1.64
C ASN A 402 -13.72 15.55 -1.90
N GLY A 403 -13.58 15.15 -3.17
CA GLY A 403 -13.20 13.79 -3.56
C GLY A 403 -11.75 13.69 -4.03
N LYS A 404 -11.02 12.68 -3.54
CA LYS A 404 -9.69 12.29 -4.03
C LYS A 404 -9.73 10.88 -4.58
N ILE A 405 -9.06 10.66 -5.71
CA ILE A 405 -8.92 9.32 -6.29
C ILE A 405 -7.59 8.72 -5.84
N ARG A 406 -7.65 7.58 -5.16
CA ARG A 406 -6.48 6.80 -4.75
C ARG A 406 -6.28 5.64 -5.71
N VAL A 407 -5.10 5.55 -6.30
CA VAL A 407 -4.71 4.49 -7.24
C VAL A 407 -3.66 3.60 -6.60
N GLY A 408 -3.86 2.27 -6.67
CA GLY A 408 -2.92 1.28 -6.18
C GLY A 408 -2.69 0.13 -7.16
N PHE A 409 -1.50 -0.48 -7.12
CA PHE A 409 -1.15 -1.66 -7.92
C PHE A 409 -1.00 -2.88 -7.01
N ARG A 410 -1.97 -3.78 -7.06
CA ARG A 410 -1.95 -5.04 -6.32
C ARG A 410 -1.05 -6.05 -7.06
N PRO A 411 -0.23 -6.85 -6.36
CA PRO A 411 0.55 -7.91 -6.97
C PRO A 411 -0.36 -9.09 -7.32
N TYR A 412 -0.87 -9.11 -8.55
CA TYR A 412 -1.74 -10.18 -9.02
C TYR A 412 -0.93 -11.43 -9.41
N MET A 413 -1.45 -12.60 -9.03
CA MET A 413 -0.96 -13.92 -9.43
C MET A 413 -2.06 -14.69 -10.18
N PRO A 414 -1.73 -15.39 -11.28
CA PRO A 414 -2.72 -16.10 -12.09
C PRO A 414 -3.50 -17.20 -11.35
N ASP A 415 -2.87 -17.86 -10.39
CA ASP A 415 -3.49 -18.94 -9.61
C ASP A 415 -4.10 -18.44 -8.28
N GLY A 416 -4.17 -17.13 -8.09
CA GLY A 416 -4.82 -16.48 -6.94
C GLY A 416 -4.12 -16.63 -5.60
N LYS A 417 -2.92 -17.22 -5.57
CA LYS A 417 -2.18 -17.48 -4.34
C LYS A 417 -0.87 -16.69 -4.31
N PRO A 418 -0.44 -16.18 -3.15
CA PRO A 418 0.88 -15.59 -3.03
C PRO A 418 1.97 -16.64 -3.35
N VAL A 419 3.15 -16.14 -3.70
CA VAL A 419 4.36 -16.95 -3.88
C VAL A 419 5.28 -16.64 -2.71
N ILE A 420 5.52 -17.65 -1.89
CA ILE A 420 6.27 -17.56 -0.64
C ILE A 420 7.27 -18.70 -0.60
N GLY A 421 8.55 -18.36 -0.46
CA GLY A 421 9.63 -19.34 -0.28
C GLY A 421 10.79 -19.17 -1.25
N PRO A 422 11.77 -20.08 -1.19
CA PRO A 422 13.01 -19.99 -1.96
C PRO A 422 12.78 -20.28 -3.45
N ILE A 423 13.65 -19.70 -4.28
CA ILE A 423 13.76 -20.03 -5.70
C ILE A 423 14.66 -21.25 -5.82
N LEU A 424 14.22 -22.30 -6.52
CA LEU A 424 14.90 -23.61 -6.57
C LEU A 424 16.39 -23.53 -6.92
N ARG A 425 16.77 -22.71 -7.91
CA ARG A 425 18.18 -22.54 -8.32
C ARG A 425 18.99 -21.62 -7.40
N PHE A 426 18.33 -20.85 -6.54
CA PHE A 426 18.94 -19.87 -5.65
C PHE A 426 18.31 -20.03 -4.27
N PRO A 427 18.71 -21.04 -3.47
CA PRO A 427 18.05 -21.39 -2.22
C PRO A 427 18.11 -20.27 -1.16
N LYS A 428 19.06 -19.33 -1.30
CA LYS A 428 19.15 -18.11 -0.47
C LYS A 428 18.31 -16.95 -0.98
N VAL A 429 17.65 -17.09 -2.13
CA VAL A 429 16.80 -16.04 -2.71
C VAL A 429 15.35 -16.44 -2.57
N PHE A 430 14.59 -15.63 -1.85
CA PHE A 430 13.20 -15.88 -1.49
C PHE A 430 12.27 -14.91 -2.19
N LEU A 431 11.05 -15.36 -2.44
CA LEU A 431 9.93 -14.52 -2.87
C LEU A 431 8.91 -14.43 -1.74
N ALA A 432 8.32 -13.25 -1.56
CA ALA A 432 7.18 -13.02 -0.68
C ALA A 432 6.27 -11.97 -1.32
N THR A 433 5.49 -12.40 -2.32
CA THR A 433 4.69 -11.49 -3.16
C THR A 433 3.41 -12.17 -3.65
N GLY A 434 2.60 -11.46 -4.44
CA GLY A 434 1.42 -12.04 -5.07
C GLY A 434 0.15 -12.03 -4.20
N HIS A 435 0.16 -11.28 -3.10
CA HIS A 435 -0.95 -11.23 -2.14
C HIS A 435 -2.23 -10.52 -2.64
N GLU A 436 -2.27 -10.02 -3.88
CA GLU A 436 -3.38 -9.22 -4.44
C GLU A 436 -3.94 -8.18 -3.44
N GLY A 437 -5.23 -8.19 -3.16
CA GLY A 437 -5.93 -7.35 -2.17
C GLY A 437 -5.87 -7.88 -0.74
N SER A 438 -5.19 -9.00 -0.50
CA SER A 438 -5.07 -9.66 0.82
C SER A 438 -3.75 -9.36 1.53
N GLY A 439 -2.96 -8.39 1.04
CA GLY A 439 -1.63 -8.09 1.55
C GLY A 439 -1.58 -7.81 3.05
N LEU A 440 -2.52 -7.02 3.59
CA LEU A 440 -2.62 -6.76 5.03
C LEU A 440 -3.06 -8.02 5.80
N SER A 441 -4.12 -8.69 5.32
CA SER A 441 -4.66 -9.89 5.97
C SER A 441 -3.65 -11.02 6.09
N LEU A 442 -2.72 -11.15 5.15
CA LEU A 442 -1.73 -12.24 5.12
C LEU A 442 -0.32 -11.82 5.58
N ALA A 443 -0.13 -10.56 5.99
CA ALA A 443 1.21 -9.98 6.20
C ALA A 443 2.02 -10.69 7.29
N LEU A 444 1.45 -10.82 8.49
CA LEU A 444 2.18 -11.36 9.64
C LEU A 444 2.38 -12.86 9.50
N GLY A 445 1.39 -13.59 8.97
CA GLY A 445 1.55 -15.01 8.65
C GLY A 445 2.60 -15.27 7.58
N THR A 446 2.69 -14.41 6.55
CA THR A 446 3.76 -14.48 5.53
C THR A 446 5.12 -14.20 6.16
N ALA A 447 5.20 -13.21 7.06
CA ALA A 447 6.44 -12.85 7.73
C ALA A 447 6.98 -13.98 8.60
N GLU A 448 6.11 -14.61 9.40
CA GLU A 448 6.42 -15.78 10.21
C GLU A 448 6.89 -16.94 9.33
N MET A 449 6.15 -17.27 8.26
CA MET A 449 6.53 -18.34 7.33
C MET A 449 7.91 -18.12 6.70
N VAL A 450 8.23 -16.90 6.27
CA VAL A 450 9.54 -16.58 5.69
C VAL A 450 10.65 -16.64 6.74
N ALA A 451 10.39 -16.13 7.94
CA ALA A 451 11.37 -16.20 9.03
C ALA A 451 11.64 -17.65 9.44
N ASP A 452 10.61 -18.48 9.56
CA ASP A 452 10.74 -19.90 9.87
C ASP A 452 11.61 -20.62 8.84
N MET A 453 11.42 -20.34 7.54
CA MET A 453 12.27 -20.90 6.48
C MET A 453 13.73 -20.43 6.55
N ILE A 454 13.98 -19.16 6.89
CA ILE A 454 15.35 -18.61 6.94
C ILE A 454 16.09 -19.06 8.21
N LEU A 455 15.36 -19.31 9.30
CA LEU A 455 15.88 -19.73 10.58
C LEU A 455 15.89 -21.26 10.76
N ASP A 456 15.38 -22.01 9.77
CA ASP A 456 15.17 -23.47 9.82
C ASP A 456 14.28 -23.90 11.01
N ASN A 457 13.27 -23.09 11.36
CA ASN A 457 12.28 -23.42 12.37
C ASN A 457 11.19 -24.37 11.83
N PRO A 458 10.50 -25.13 12.69
CA PRO A 458 9.33 -25.90 12.30
C PRO A 458 8.19 -24.99 11.78
N SER A 459 7.71 -25.25 10.56
CA SER A 459 6.62 -24.50 9.95
C SER A 459 5.32 -24.61 10.74
N ARG A 460 4.70 -23.46 11.06
CA ARG A 460 3.37 -23.40 11.72
C ARG A 460 2.19 -23.52 10.76
N VAL A 461 2.40 -23.18 9.49
CA VAL A 461 1.42 -23.28 8.39
C VAL A 461 2.11 -24.00 7.24
N ASP A 462 1.40 -24.89 6.54
CA ASP A 462 1.95 -25.56 5.37
C ASP A 462 2.33 -24.54 4.29
N CYS A 463 3.61 -24.53 3.91
CA CYS A 463 4.13 -23.62 2.91
C CYS A 463 4.03 -24.16 1.48
N LYS A 464 3.79 -25.47 1.31
CA LYS A 464 3.77 -26.13 -0.01
C LYS A 464 2.83 -25.47 -1.01
N PRO A 465 1.61 -25.02 -0.63
CA PRO A 465 0.70 -24.36 -1.58
C PRO A 465 1.24 -23.04 -2.16
N PHE A 466 2.23 -22.43 -1.49
CA PHE A 466 2.82 -21.13 -1.83
C PHE A 466 4.20 -21.22 -2.48
N SER A 467 4.80 -22.41 -2.56
CA SER A 467 6.17 -22.60 -3.06
C SER A 467 6.33 -22.09 -4.51
N VAL A 468 7.56 -21.82 -4.94
CA VAL A 468 7.83 -21.49 -6.37
C VAL A 468 7.78 -22.75 -7.23
N GLU A 469 8.13 -23.89 -6.64
CA GLU A 469 8.32 -25.17 -7.31
C GLU A 469 7.02 -25.75 -7.86
N GLY A 470 7.05 -26.28 -9.08
CA GLY A 470 5.92 -26.97 -9.70
C GLY A 470 4.74 -26.08 -10.13
N ARG A 471 4.62 -24.85 -9.62
CA ARG A 471 3.47 -23.96 -9.92
C ARG A 471 3.52 -23.29 -11.29
N PHE A 472 4.71 -22.96 -11.79
CA PHE A 472 4.83 -22.04 -12.95
C PHE A 472 5.44 -22.62 -14.23
N SER A 473 5.70 -23.93 -14.28
CA SER A 473 6.34 -24.62 -15.43
C SER A 473 5.59 -24.41 -16.75
N HIS A 474 4.25 -24.36 -16.73
CA HIS A 474 3.41 -24.20 -17.92
C HIS A 474 3.31 -22.75 -18.45
N TRP A 475 3.56 -21.73 -17.63
CA TRP A 475 3.49 -20.32 -18.04
C TRP A 475 4.68 -19.89 -18.92
N VAL A 476 5.79 -20.62 -18.83
CA VAL A 476 6.97 -20.45 -19.70
C VAL A 476 6.61 -20.71 -21.17
N LEU A 477 5.79 -21.74 -21.44
CA LEU A 477 5.45 -22.17 -22.80
C LEU A 477 4.49 -21.22 -23.52
N LYS A 478 3.65 -20.45 -22.79
CA LYS A 478 2.76 -19.43 -23.39
C LYS A 478 3.45 -18.09 -23.63
N SER A 479 4.49 -17.77 -22.85
CA SER A 479 5.17 -16.47 -22.89
C SER A 479 6.28 -16.39 -23.96
N SER A 480 6.71 -17.54 -24.50
CA SER A 480 7.64 -17.65 -25.63
C SER A 480 7.01 -17.29 -26.99
N GLY A 481 5.69 -17.09 -27.05
CA GLY A 481 5.00 -16.53 -28.20
C GLY A 481 4.95 -14.99 -28.15
N LYS A 482 5.82 -14.32 -28.90
CA LYS A 482 5.87 -12.87 -29.14
C LYS A 482 5.94 -11.98 -27.88
N VAL A 483 7.16 -11.64 -27.49
CA VAL A 483 7.42 -10.49 -26.60
C VAL A 483 6.84 -9.22 -27.22
N ASP A 484 5.81 -8.67 -26.58
CA ASP A 484 5.25 -7.37 -26.96
C ASP A 484 6.27 -6.27 -26.64
N LYS A 485 6.85 -5.66 -27.69
CA LYS A 485 7.84 -4.58 -27.60
C LYS A 485 7.32 -3.36 -26.81
N LYS A 486 6.01 -3.25 -26.54
CA LYS A 486 5.46 -2.22 -25.65
C LYS A 486 5.81 -2.42 -24.17
N GLN A 487 5.97 -3.65 -23.67
CA GLN A 487 6.36 -3.88 -22.26
C GLN A 487 7.81 -3.48 -21.96
N LEU A 488 8.70 -3.49 -22.96
CA LEU A 488 10.08 -3.03 -22.79
C LEU A 488 10.22 -1.51 -22.60
N LYS A 489 9.22 -0.70 -22.98
CA LYS A 489 9.24 0.76 -22.74
C LYS A 489 9.14 1.13 -21.25
N CYS A 490 8.62 0.24 -20.40
CA CYS A 490 8.58 0.47 -18.94
C CYS A 490 9.98 0.45 -18.29
N ILE A 491 10.97 -0.16 -18.93
CA ILE A 491 12.35 -0.27 -18.38
C ILE A 491 13.08 1.09 -18.43
N HIS A 492 12.67 1.99 -19.32
CA HIS A 492 13.21 3.36 -19.37
C HIS A 492 12.51 4.34 -18.40
N PHE A 493 11.29 4.02 -17.96
CA PHE A 493 10.49 4.92 -17.11
C PHE A 493 10.89 4.89 -15.63
N VAL A 494 11.49 3.80 -15.14
CA VAL A 494 12.00 3.71 -13.75
C VAL A 494 13.13 4.73 -13.50
N ASN A 495 13.80 5.19 -14.56
CA ASN A 495 14.86 6.20 -14.45
C ASN A 495 14.37 7.67 -14.54
N GLN A 496 13.09 7.92 -14.86
CA GLN A 496 12.61 9.29 -15.16
C GLN A 496 11.63 9.88 -14.14
N PHE A 497 11.15 9.14 -13.15
CA PHE A 497 10.28 9.66 -12.10
C PHE A 497 10.97 9.74 -10.74
N MET A 498 11.85 10.73 -10.62
CA MET A 498 12.17 11.42 -9.37
C MET A 498 12.08 12.93 -9.64
N ASP A 499 10.87 13.44 -9.88
CA ASP A 499 10.61 14.87 -9.69
C ASP A 499 10.01 15.04 -8.29
N LEU A 500 10.79 15.65 -7.40
CA LEU A 500 10.56 15.78 -5.96
C LEU A 500 9.43 16.77 -5.59
N ARG A 501 8.44 16.98 -6.47
CA ARG A 501 7.46 18.06 -6.30
C ARG A 501 6.14 17.69 -5.62
N ASP A 502 5.85 16.41 -5.41
CA ASP A 502 4.61 15.98 -4.72
C ASP A 502 4.77 15.67 -3.22
N CYS A 503 5.93 15.98 -2.62
CA CYS A 503 6.15 15.82 -1.17
C CYS A 503 5.91 17.10 -0.34
N GLU A 504 5.53 18.23 -0.95
CA GLU A 504 5.34 19.49 -0.20
C GLU A 504 3.97 19.64 0.49
N HIS A 505 2.99 18.78 0.22
CA HIS A 505 1.68 18.85 0.89
C HIS A 505 1.57 18.06 2.21
N ILE A 506 2.59 17.28 2.60
CA ILE A 506 2.61 16.53 3.87
C ILE A 506 3.48 17.22 4.95
N ARG A 507 4.13 18.34 4.64
CA ARG A 507 4.98 19.10 5.59
C ARG A 507 4.31 20.29 6.30
N ARG A 508 2.99 20.50 6.13
CA ARG A 508 2.28 21.62 6.76
C ARG A 508 1.10 21.21 7.65
N LEU A 509 1.27 20.20 8.50
CA LEU A 509 0.38 20.00 9.66
C LEU A 509 1.14 19.37 10.81
N SER A 510 1.98 20.15 11.51
CA SER A 510 2.34 19.96 12.93
C SER A 510 3.56 20.82 13.31
N PHE A 511 3.35 22.09 13.66
CA PHE A 511 4.20 22.81 14.63
C PHE A 511 3.42 24.03 15.13
N HIS A 512 2.74 23.87 16.26
CA HIS A 512 2.47 24.95 17.20
C HIS A 512 2.81 24.41 18.59
N SER A 513 3.99 24.76 19.08
CA SER A 513 4.29 24.77 20.51
C SER A 513 4.08 26.20 21.01
N PRO A 514 3.46 26.38 22.17
CA PRO A 514 3.85 27.45 23.06
C PRO A 514 4.42 26.84 24.35
N THR A 515 5.73 26.99 24.54
CA THR A 515 6.36 26.85 25.84
C THR A 515 6.25 28.18 26.59
N LYS A 516 5.73 28.10 27.82
CA LYS A 516 6.11 28.82 29.07
C LYS A 516 4.88 29.23 29.87
N PHE A 517 4.72 28.67 31.07
CA PHE A 517 4.67 29.36 32.36
C PHE A 517 4.14 28.39 33.43
N TRP A 518 5.01 27.94 34.33
CA TRP A 518 4.62 27.52 35.67
C TRP A 518 5.50 28.29 36.66
N LYS A 519 4.90 29.29 37.31
CA LYS A 519 5.36 29.83 38.60
C LYS A 519 4.56 29.09 39.67
N LYS A 520 5.27 28.58 40.70
CA LYS A 520 4.67 28.19 41.99
C LYS A 520 3.97 29.40 42.63
N PRO A 521 3.01 29.13 43.52
CA PRO A 521 3.04 29.75 44.83
C PRO A 521 2.85 28.75 45.98
N ASP A 522 3.19 29.22 47.17
CA ASP A 522 2.93 28.62 48.48
C ASP A 522 1.45 28.29 48.73
#